data_AF-A0A9D6PH79-F1
#
_entry.id   AF-A0A9D6PH79-F1
#
_cell.length_a   1.000
_cell.length_b   1.000
_cell.length_c   1.000
_cell.angle_alpha   90.00
_cell.angle_beta   90.00
_cell.angle_gamma   90.00
#
_symmetry.space_group_name_H-M   'P 1'
#
loop_
_entity.id
_entity.type
_entity.pdbx_description
1 polymer ?
#
loop_
_entity_poly.entity_id
_entity_poly.type
_entity_poly.pdbx_seq_one_letter_code
_entity_poly.pdbx_strand_id
1 'polypeptide(L)'
;MSFTAKNRFCFFLIGVFIFLCASLSSGLSSGEVVFVDIRLMAFSHPLFKNFDPKTRRFIESASDPQLVRKEGFAGLKKNVEKVTKELENLSKTWGPKFKGSPNERKEVEKQFLEKRKNLENTLEFLNEQLFYVKELPGVPAFSEHRSILPQVRKISQDIKDAILELKKRVRAKIVLDVSSLFPYLQEEVDTRILFNQTIPNFWRENVVESKTGQVFTWLIEAKKFWLNSDDSIKTIPFGVVDYRLTAVEILSEILKNRK
;
A
#
# COMPACT_ATOMS: atom_id res chain seq x y z
N MET A 1 -49.77 45.03 19.99
CA MET A 1 -50.12 43.77 19.31
C MET A 1 -49.90 42.61 20.26
N SER A 2 -50.96 41.99 20.76
CA SER A 2 -50.88 40.85 21.68
C SER A 2 -50.58 39.57 20.90
N PHE A 3 -49.38 39.00 21.10
CA PHE A 3 -49.05 37.69 20.56
C PHE A 3 -49.80 36.62 21.37
N THR A 4 -50.82 36.02 20.74
CA THR A 4 -51.61 34.94 21.32
C THR A 4 -50.73 33.73 21.65
N ALA A 5 -51.10 32.96 22.68
CA ALA A 5 -50.33 31.79 23.14
C ALA A 5 -50.04 30.77 22.02
N LYS A 6 -50.94 30.69 21.03
CA LYS A 6 -50.78 29.85 19.83
C LYS A 6 -49.58 30.26 18.97
N ASN A 7 -49.33 31.56 18.82
CA ASN A 7 -48.17 32.06 18.09
C ASN A 7 -46.86 31.74 18.82
N ARG A 8 -46.83 31.84 20.16
CA ARG A 8 -45.65 31.50 20.97
C ARG A 8 -45.26 30.03 20.84
N PHE A 9 -46.25 29.14 20.78
CA PHE A 9 -46.02 27.70 20.59
C PHE A 9 -45.46 27.37 19.20
N CYS A 10 -45.96 28.02 18.15
CA CYS A 10 -45.41 27.86 16.79
C CYS A 10 -43.97 28.35 16.68
N PHE A 11 -43.62 29.51 17.27
CA PHE A 11 -42.23 29.99 17.28
C PHE A 11 -41.30 29.09 18.07
N PHE A 12 -41.77 28.50 19.17
CA PHE A 12 -40.99 27.54 19.94
C PHE A 12 -40.73 26.25 19.14
N LEU A 13 -41.74 25.71 18.45
CA LEU A 13 -41.57 24.54 17.59
C LEU A 13 -40.64 24.80 16.41
N ILE A 14 -40.73 25.97 15.78
CA ILE A 14 -39.81 26.38 14.70
C ILE A 14 -38.38 26.51 15.25
N GLY A 15 -38.21 27.11 16.44
CA GLY A 15 -36.90 27.22 17.10
C GLY A 15 -36.29 25.86 17.43
N VAL A 16 -37.08 24.93 17.96
CA VAL A 16 -36.65 23.55 18.25
C VAL A 16 -36.31 22.81 16.95
N PHE A 17 -37.09 22.97 15.89
CA PHE A 17 -36.84 22.34 14.60
C PHE A 17 -35.55 22.87 13.95
N ILE A 18 -35.32 24.18 13.99
CA ILE A 18 -34.07 24.81 13.50
C ILE A 18 -32.88 24.34 14.34
N PHE A 19 -33.02 24.23 15.66
CA PHE A 19 -31.96 23.72 16.54
C PHE A 19 -31.67 22.23 16.31
N LEU A 20 -32.69 21.41 16.06
CA LEU A 20 -32.53 20.00 15.67
C LEU A 20 -31.84 19.87 14.30
N CYS A 21 -32.23 20.67 13.32
CA CYS A 21 -31.60 20.67 11.99
C CYS A 21 -30.14 21.17 12.04
N ALA A 22 -29.85 22.17 12.87
CA ALA A 22 -28.49 22.68 13.06
C ALA A 22 -27.58 21.65 13.76
N SER A 23 -28.10 20.92 14.75
CA SER A 23 -27.36 19.87 15.46
C SER A 23 -27.19 18.57 14.67
N LEU A 24 -28.07 18.28 13.70
CA LEU A 24 -27.86 17.18 12.74
C LEU A 24 -26.77 17.50 11.70
N SER A 25 -26.53 18.78 11.40
CA SER A 25 -25.57 19.23 10.38
C SER A 25 -24.10 19.11 10.82
N SER A 26 -23.85 19.06 12.14
CA SER A 26 -22.53 18.77 12.73
C SER A 26 -22.09 17.30 12.62
N GLY A 27 -22.93 16.44 12.04
CA GLY A 27 -22.65 15.01 11.84
C GLY A 27 -21.87 14.66 10.57
N LEU A 28 -21.59 15.61 9.67
CA LEU A 28 -20.63 15.38 8.59
C LEU A 28 -19.23 15.36 9.18
N SER A 29 -18.82 14.18 9.65
CA SER A 29 -17.45 13.84 10.00
C SER A 29 -16.49 14.47 9.00
N SER A 30 -15.82 15.55 9.38
CA SER A 30 -14.67 16.10 8.67
C SER A 30 -13.53 15.09 8.83
N GLY A 31 -13.63 13.96 8.11
CA GLY A 31 -12.63 12.91 8.18
C GLY A 31 -11.28 13.51 7.80
N GLU A 32 -10.27 13.21 8.61
CA GLU A 32 -8.93 13.74 8.47
C GLU A 32 -8.37 13.39 7.08
N VAL A 33 -7.66 14.33 6.46
CA VAL A 33 -6.85 14.02 5.28
C VAL A 33 -5.47 13.68 5.79
N VAL A 34 -5.05 12.45 5.53
CA VAL A 34 -3.76 11.93 6.01
C VAL A 34 -2.85 11.66 4.83
N PHE A 35 -1.55 11.62 5.08
CA PHE A 35 -0.60 11.17 4.08
C PHE A 35 0.30 10.05 4.59
N VAL A 36 0.72 9.21 3.65
CA VAL A 36 1.56 8.04 3.85
C VAL A 36 2.62 7.99 2.76
N ASP A 37 3.65 7.19 2.94
CA ASP A 37 4.63 6.92 1.89
C ASP A 37 4.66 5.42 1.59
N ILE A 38 4.10 5.06 0.44
CA ILE A 38 3.98 3.66 0.03
C ILE A 38 5.37 3.02 -0.18
N ARG A 39 6.40 3.77 -0.55
CA ARG A 39 7.76 3.21 -0.71
C ARG A 39 8.34 2.86 0.64
N LEU A 40 8.13 3.69 1.66
CA LEU A 40 8.57 3.36 3.02
C LEU A 40 7.91 2.07 3.51
N MET A 41 6.61 1.91 3.23
CA MET A 41 5.88 0.68 3.53
C MET A 41 6.44 -0.52 2.75
N ALA A 42 6.73 -0.35 1.45
CA ALA A 42 7.35 -1.39 0.63
C ALA A 42 8.74 -1.79 1.13
N PHE A 43 9.61 -0.82 1.45
CA PHE A 43 10.94 -1.07 2.02
C PHE A 43 10.89 -1.73 3.39
N SER A 44 9.84 -1.48 4.17
CA SER A 44 9.60 -2.12 5.46
C SER A 44 9.04 -3.55 5.32
N HIS A 45 8.62 -3.95 4.12
CA HIS A 45 8.01 -5.25 3.89
C HIS A 45 9.06 -6.39 3.94
N PRO A 46 8.82 -7.50 4.65
CA PRO A 46 9.77 -8.62 4.76
C PRO A 46 10.19 -9.20 3.40
N LEU A 47 9.26 -9.33 2.45
CA LEU A 47 9.60 -9.81 1.09
C LEU A 47 10.56 -8.86 0.36
N PHE A 48 10.53 -7.56 0.67
CA PHE A 48 11.43 -6.59 0.04
C PHE A 48 12.88 -6.72 0.52
N LYS A 49 13.12 -7.35 1.69
CA LYS A 49 14.49 -7.66 2.16
C LYS A 49 15.26 -8.56 1.20
N ASN A 50 14.55 -9.37 0.43
CA ASN A 50 15.15 -10.27 -0.55
C ASN A 50 15.27 -9.63 -1.93
N PHE A 51 14.88 -8.36 -2.11
CA PHE A 51 15.02 -7.67 -3.39
C PHE A 51 16.48 -7.27 -3.64
N ASP A 52 17.07 -7.78 -4.71
CA ASP A 52 18.38 -7.37 -5.19
C ASP A 52 18.23 -6.25 -6.23
N PRO A 53 18.67 -5.01 -5.93
CA PRO A 53 18.56 -3.89 -6.85
C PRO A 53 19.45 -4.04 -8.10
N LYS A 54 20.51 -4.85 -8.05
CA LYS A 54 21.41 -5.06 -9.19
C LYS A 54 20.73 -5.92 -10.26
N THR A 55 20.15 -7.03 -9.84
CA THR A 55 19.45 -7.95 -10.75
C THR A 55 17.97 -7.58 -10.95
N ARG A 56 17.42 -6.70 -10.12
CA ARG A 56 15.99 -6.33 -10.05
C ARG A 56 15.09 -7.54 -9.81
N ARG A 57 15.55 -8.48 -8.97
CA ARG A 57 14.87 -9.74 -8.64
C ARG A 57 14.69 -9.91 -7.15
N PHE A 58 13.74 -10.73 -6.75
CA PHE A 58 13.64 -11.21 -5.37
C PHE A 58 14.40 -12.54 -5.27
N ILE A 59 15.43 -12.57 -4.42
CA ILE A 59 16.17 -13.79 -4.06
C ILE A 59 15.22 -14.77 -3.37
N GLU A 60 15.45 -16.08 -3.53
CA GLU A 60 14.60 -17.16 -3.00
C GLU A 60 13.14 -17.11 -3.47
N SER A 61 12.90 -16.57 -4.66
CA SER A 61 11.55 -16.41 -5.21
C SER A 61 11.43 -16.98 -6.62
N ALA A 62 10.22 -17.02 -7.17
CA ALA A 62 10.00 -17.38 -8.58
C ALA A 62 10.85 -16.56 -9.58
N SER A 63 11.32 -15.38 -9.18
CA SER A 63 12.19 -14.54 -9.98
C SER A 63 13.69 -14.80 -9.83
N ASP A 64 14.08 -15.61 -8.84
CA ASP A 64 15.45 -16.02 -8.60
C ASP A 64 15.85 -17.17 -9.56
N PRO A 65 16.83 -16.97 -10.45
CA PRO A 65 17.32 -18.04 -11.32
C PRO A 65 17.86 -19.26 -10.57
N GLN A 66 18.29 -19.10 -9.31
CA GLN A 66 18.77 -20.19 -8.48
C GLN A 66 17.63 -21.06 -7.90
N LEU A 67 16.46 -20.47 -7.65
CA LEU A 67 15.28 -21.21 -7.18
C LEU A 67 14.73 -22.16 -8.26
N VAL A 68 14.99 -21.87 -9.54
CA VAL A 68 14.65 -22.74 -10.70
C VAL A 68 15.47 -24.04 -10.70
N ARG A 69 16.52 -24.16 -9.86
CA ARG A 69 17.21 -25.44 -9.65
C ARG A 69 16.28 -26.42 -8.92
N LYS A 70 16.46 -27.73 -9.17
CA LYS A 70 15.57 -28.82 -8.72
C LYS A 70 15.20 -28.77 -7.22
N GLU A 71 16.11 -28.29 -6.37
CA GLU A 71 15.94 -28.20 -4.92
C GLU A 71 14.95 -27.10 -4.50
N GLY A 72 14.99 -25.93 -5.14
CA GLY A 72 14.07 -24.81 -4.87
C GLY A 72 12.64 -25.13 -5.31
N PHE A 73 12.49 -25.76 -6.47
CA PHE A 73 11.19 -26.25 -6.96
C PHE A 73 10.57 -27.31 -6.04
N ALA A 74 11.38 -28.26 -5.55
CA ALA A 74 10.92 -29.27 -4.59
C ALA A 74 10.47 -28.64 -3.26
N GLY A 75 11.20 -27.63 -2.77
CA GLY A 75 10.82 -26.86 -1.59
C GLY A 75 9.49 -26.12 -1.76
N LEU A 76 9.30 -25.46 -2.91
CA LEU A 76 8.04 -24.76 -3.23
C LEU A 76 6.85 -25.73 -3.32
N LYS A 77 7.03 -26.88 -3.98
CA LYS A 77 6.00 -27.92 -4.05
C LYS A 77 5.64 -28.45 -2.66
N LYS A 78 6.62 -28.70 -1.80
CA LYS A 78 6.40 -29.12 -0.41
C LYS A 78 5.61 -28.09 0.39
N ASN A 79 5.86 -26.79 0.17
CA ASN A 79 5.10 -25.72 0.81
C ASN A 79 3.65 -25.68 0.33
N VAL A 80 3.39 -25.87 -0.97
CA VAL A 80 2.03 -26.02 -1.51
C VAL A 80 1.33 -27.20 -0.82
N GLU A 81 1.96 -28.38 -0.81
CA GLU A 81 1.40 -29.58 -0.16
C GLU A 81 1.11 -29.37 1.34
N LYS A 82 1.98 -28.64 2.04
CA LYS A 82 1.80 -28.30 3.45
C LYS A 82 0.57 -27.41 3.67
N VAL A 83 0.45 -26.32 2.90
CA VAL A 83 -0.69 -25.38 3.04
C VAL A 83 -2.00 -26.05 2.63
N THR A 84 -2.01 -26.85 1.56
CA THR A 84 -3.18 -27.66 1.17
C THR A 84 -3.63 -28.57 2.30
N LYS A 85 -2.70 -29.32 2.92
CA LYS A 85 -3.02 -30.18 4.07
C LYS A 85 -3.52 -29.39 5.28
N GLU A 86 -2.99 -28.19 5.53
CA GLU A 86 -3.48 -27.33 6.62
C GLU A 86 -4.92 -26.87 6.36
N LEU A 87 -5.24 -26.52 5.12
CA LEU A 87 -6.58 -26.12 4.69
C LEU A 87 -7.59 -27.27 4.78
N GLU A 88 -7.22 -28.47 4.33
CA GLU A 88 -8.04 -29.69 4.45
C GLU A 88 -8.32 -30.07 5.91
N ASN A 89 -7.34 -29.87 6.79
CA ASN A 89 -7.48 -30.20 8.22
C ASN A 89 -8.12 -29.07 9.03
N LEU A 90 -8.31 -27.88 8.45
CA LEU A 90 -8.78 -26.69 9.18
C LEU A 90 -10.11 -26.94 9.89
N SER A 91 -11.09 -27.55 9.21
CA SER A 91 -12.39 -27.87 9.81
C SER A 91 -12.29 -28.88 10.95
N LYS A 92 -11.35 -29.83 10.88
CA LYS A 92 -11.10 -30.81 11.97
C LYS A 92 -10.46 -30.15 13.18
N THR A 93 -9.51 -29.24 12.96
CA THR A 93 -8.81 -28.52 14.04
C THR A 93 -9.72 -27.51 14.74
N TRP A 94 -10.64 -26.88 14.00
CA TRP A 94 -11.53 -25.84 14.53
C TRP A 94 -12.88 -26.38 15.01
N GLY A 95 -13.35 -27.53 14.51
CA GLY A 95 -14.60 -28.18 14.94
C GLY A 95 -14.81 -28.24 16.46
N PRO A 96 -13.81 -28.65 17.27
CA PRO A 96 -13.92 -28.66 18.72
C PRO A 96 -14.10 -27.27 19.37
N LYS A 97 -13.66 -26.19 18.70
CA LYS A 97 -13.72 -24.81 19.21
C LYS A 97 -15.10 -24.15 19.01
N PHE A 98 -15.97 -24.73 18.18
CA PHE A 98 -17.33 -24.25 17.95
C PHE A 98 -18.32 -24.60 19.08
N LYS A 99 -17.82 -24.96 20.27
CA LYS A 99 -18.64 -25.24 21.46
C LYS A 99 -18.76 -23.97 22.29
N GLY A 100 -19.95 -23.68 22.81
CA GLY A 100 -20.17 -22.52 23.69
C GLY A 100 -21.46 -21.76 23.39
N SER A 101 -21.57 -20.57 23.98
CA SER A 101 -22.69 -19.64 23.76
C SER A 101 -22.74 -19.13 22.31
N PRO A 102 -23.89 -18.60 21.83
CA PRO A 102 -24.00 -18.05 20.48
C PRO A 102 -22.99 -16.93 20.18
N ASN A 103 -22.61 -16.12 21.17
CA ASN A 103 -21.66 -15.03 20.99
C ASN A 103 -20.22 -15.55 20.85
N GLU A 104 -19.82 -16.53 21.65
CA GLU A 104 -18.49 -17.17 21.53
C GLU A 104 -18.36 -17.91 20.19
N ARG A 105 -19.42 -18.58 19.74
CA ARG A 105 -19.44 -19.25 18.43
C ARG A 105 -19.24 -18.27 17.28
N LYS A 106 -19.86 -17.09 17.31
CA LYS A 106 -19.70 -16.05 16.28
C LYS A 106 -18.25 -15.56 16.18
N GLU A 107 -17.58 -15.37 17.32
CA GLU A 107 -16.17 -14.93 17.32
C GLU A 107 -15.25 -16.03 16.79
N VAL A 108 -15.47 -17.28 17.22
CA VAL A 108 -14.72 -18.44 16.70
C VAL A 108 -14.95 -18.63 15.19
N GLU A 109 -16.19 -18.44 14.72
CA GLU A 109 -16.53 -18.50 13.29
C GLU A 109 -15.80 -17.43 12.49
N LYS A 110 -15.78 -16.19 12.99
CA LYS A 110 -15.05 -15.09 12.36
C LYS A 110 -13.56 -15.42 12.23
N GLN A 111 -12.92 -15.89 13.31
CA GLN A 111 -11.51 -16.26 13.30
C GLN A 111 -11.23 -17.46 12.37
N PHE A 112 -12.14 -18.44 12.31
CA PHE A 112 -12.06 -19.55 11.36
C PHE A 112 -12.09 -19.06 9.92
N LEU A 113 -13.03 -18.18 9.57
CA LEU A 113 -13.16 -17.60 8.23
C LEU A 113 -11.92 -16.78 7.86
N GLU A 114 -11.38 -16.00 8.79
CA GLU A 114 -10.14 -15.24 8.59
C GLU A 114 -8.93 -16.16 8.35
N LYS A 115 -8.75 -17.21 9.17
CA LYS A 115 -7.67 -18.19 9.00
C LYS A 115 -7.81 -18.95 7.68
N ARG A 116 -9.03 -19.37 7.31
CA ARG A 116 -9.30 -20.03 6.02
C ARG A 116 -8.91 -19.14 4.85
N LYS A 117 -9.40 -17.90 4.85
CA LYS A 117 -9.08 -16.91 3.81
C LYS A 117 -7.57 -16.66 3.72
N ASN A 118 -6.86 -16.59 4.84
CA ASN A 118 -5.41 -16.42 4.85
C ASN A 118 -4.67 -17.63 4.24
N LEU A 119 -5.12 -18.86 4.52
CA LEU A 119 -4.56 -20.07 3.91
C LEU A 119 -4.86 -20.14 2.42
N GLU A 120 -6.09 -19.82 1.99
CA GLU A 120 -6.48 -19.75 0.57
C GLU A 120 -5.61 -18.75 -0.19
N ASN A 121 -5.45 -17.53 0.33
CA ASN A 121 -4.57 -16.51 -0.27
C ASN A 121 -3.10 -16.96 -0.33
N THR A 122 -2.63 -17.68 0.69
CA THR A 122 -1.26 -18.21 0.71
C THR A 122 -1.07 -19.31 -0.32
N LEU A 123 -2.06 -20.20 -0.45
CA LEU A 123 -2.05 -21.27 -1.44
C LEU A 123 -2.09 -20.73 -2.86
N GLU A 124 -2.93 -19.72 -3.12
CA GLU A 124 -3.00 -19.01 -4.40
C GLU A 124 -1.64 -18.40 -4.76
N PHE A 125 -1.01 -17.68 -3.83
CA PHE A 125 0.32 -17.10 -4.03
C PHE A 125 1.40 -18.15 -4.32
N LEU A 126 1.41 -19.28 -3.58
CA LEU A 126 2.37 -20.36 -3.82
C LEU A 126 2.13 -21.07 -5.16
N ASN A 127 0.88 -21.25 -5.56
CA ASN A 127 0.51 -21.81 -6.86
C ASN A 127 0.89 -20.87 -8.00
N GLU A 128 0.70 -19.57 -7.83
CA GLU A 128 1.14 -18.55 -8.78
C GLU A 128 2.67 -18.60 -8.95
N GLN A 129 3.41 -18.65 -7.85
CA GLN A 129 4.87 -18.85 -7.92
C GLN A 129 5.25 -20.15 -8.63
N LEU A 130 4.56 -21.25 -8.34
CA LEU A 130 4.82 -22.53 -8.98
C LEU A 130 4.55 -22.48 -10.49
N PHE A 131 3.48 -21.80 -10.90
CA PHE A 131 3.16 -21.56 -12.30
C PHE A 131 4.30 -20.81 -13.00
N TYR A 132 4.75 -19.68 -12.43
CA TYR A 132 5.84 -18.92 -13.04
C TYR A 132 7.15 -19.71 -13.08
N VAL A 133 7.48 -20.50 -12.05
CA VAL A 133 8.70 -21.33 -12.08
C VAL A 133 8.61 -22.44 -13.14
N LYS A 134 7.42 -23.03 -13.38
CA LYS A 134 7.21 -24.06 -14.42
C LYS A 134 7.33 -23.51 -15.84
N GLU A 135 6.87 -22.28 -16.05
CA GLU A 135 6.89 -21.60 -17.34
C GLU A 135 8.30 -21.12 -17.74
N LEU A 136 9.28 -21.13 -16.83
CA LEU A 136 10.65 -20.80 -17.17
C LEU A 136 11.29 -21.98 -17.92
N PRO A 137 11.86 -21.77 -19.11
CA PRO A 137 12.68 -22.80 -19.74
C PRO A 137 13.81 -23.13 -18.76
N GLY A 138 14.04 -24.42 -18.49
CA GLY A 138 14.92 -24.95 -17.44
C GLY A 138 16.42 -24.59 -17.54
N VAL A 139 16.74 -23.50 -18.23
CA VAL A 139 18.05 -22.86 -18.26
C VAL A 139 18.13 -21.88 -17.07
N PRO A 140 19.01 -22.11 -16.10
CA PRO A 140 19.11 -21.35 -14.83
C PRO A 140 19.59 -19.88 -14.95
N ALA A 141 19.29 -19.20 -16.05
CA ALA A 141 19.65 -17.82 -16.33
C ALA A 141 18.50 -16.95 -16.88
N PHE A 142 17.33 -17.53 -17.20
CA PHE A 142 16.26 -16.83 -17.93
C PHE A 142 14.96 -16.71 -17.15
N SER A 143 15.00 -16.34 -15.86
CA SER A 143 13.76 -15.91 -15.20
C SER A 143 13.23 -14.67 -15.93
N GLU A 144 12.05 -14.72 -16.53
CA GLU A 144 11.49 -13.55 -17.24
C GLU A 144 11.15 -12.44 -16.25
N HIS A 145 11.20 -11.16 -16.64
CA HIS A 145 10.86 -10.04 -15.72
C HIS A 145 9.49 -10.20 -15.05
N ARG A 146 8.52 -10.84 -15.71
CA ARG A 146 7.19 -11.13 -15.15
C ARG A 146 7.20 -12.04 -13.91
N SER A 147 8.26 -12.79 -13.67
CA SER A 147 8.39 -13.67 -12.50
C SER A 147 8.47 -12.93 -11.16
N ILE A 148 8.68 -11.60 -11.16
CA ILE A 148 8.61 -10.77 -9.94
C ILE A 148 7.17 -10.46 -9.51
N LEU A 149 6.21 -10.63 -10.43
CA LEU A 149 4.82 -10.19 -10.24
C LEU A 149 4.15 -10.78 -9.01
N PRO A 150 4.34 -12.07 -8.65
CA PRO A 150 3.74 -12.61 -7.44
C PRO A 150 4.16 -11.83 -6.19
N GLN A 151 5.45 -11.54 -6.04
CA GLN A 151 5.99 -10.80 -4.89
C GLN A 151 5.48 -9.35 -4.90
N VAL A 152 5.48 -8.69 -6.06
CA VAL A 152 4.96 -7.31 -6.21
C VAL A 152 3.48 -7.24 -5.86
N ARG A 153 2.66 -8.17 -6.36
CA ARG A 153 1.22 -8.26 -6.05
C ARG A 153 1.00 -8.47 -4.55
N LYS A 154 1.78 -9.39 -3.95
CA LYS A 154 1.68 -9.67 -2.51
C LYS A 154 1.99 -8.45 -1.65
N ILE A 155 3.12 -7.79 -1.90
CA ILE A 155 3.51 -6.55 -1.22
C ILE A 155 2.43 -5.48 -1.40
N SER A 156 1.93 -5.31 -2.64
CA SER A 156 0.91 -4.30 -2.94
C SER A 156 -0.41 -4.56 -2.20
N GLN A 157 -0.83 -5.82 -2.10
CA GLN A 157 -2.03 -6.20 -1.37
C GLN A 157 -1.85 -5.99 0.14
N ASP A 158 -0.70 -6.36 0.70
CA ASP A 158 -0.41 -6.17 2.13
C ASP A 158 -0.38 -4.66 2.49
N ILE A 159 0.19 -3.82 1.63
CA ILE A 159 0.15 -2.35 1.77
C ILE A 159 -1.28 -1.82 1.68
N LYS A 160 -2.07 -2.29 0.70
CA LYS A 160 -3.48 -1.89 0.55
C LYS A 160 -4.28 -2.23 1.81
N ASP A 161 -4.09 -3.41 2.37
CA ASP A 161 -4.74 -3.84 3.60
C ASP A 161 -4.35 -2.92 4.78
N ALA A 162 -3.07 -2.54 4.89
CA ALA A 162 -2.60 -1.60 5.89
C ALA A 162 -3.18 -0.19 5.72
N ILE A 163 -3.30 0.32 4.49
CA ILE A 163 -3.94 1.61 4.20
C ILE A 163 -5.43 1.58 4.55
N LEU A 164 -6.14 0.49 4.22
CA LEU A 164 -7.55 0.34 4.58
C LEU A 164 -7.74 0.29 6.10
N GLU A 165 -6.84 -0.37 6.81
CA GLU A 165 -6.86 -0.42 8.27
C GLU A 165 -6.55 0.95 8.90
N LEU A 166 -5.52 1.65 8.41
CA LEU A 166 -5.21 3.03 8.80
C LEU A 166 -6.44 3.93 8.63
N LYS A 167 -7.07 3.88 7.45
CA LYS A 167 -8.26 4.67 7.13
C LYS A 167 -9.39 4.46 8.14
N LYS A 168 -9.59 3.21 8.60
CA LYS A 168 -10.58 2.89 9.63
C LYS A 168 -10.18 3.42 11.01
N ARG A 169 -8.93 3.19 11.43
CA ARG A 169 -8.43 3.56 12.77
C ARG A 169 -8.50 5.06 13.02
N VAL A 170 -8.09 5.85 12.03
CA VAL A 170 -8.01 7.32 12.15
C VAL A 170 -9.22 8.04 11.56
N ARG A 171 -10.20 7.28 11.04
CA ARG A 171 -11.39 7.80 10.34
C ARG A 171 -11.02 8.77 9.20
N ALA A 172 -9.91 8.50 8.51
CA ALA A 172 -9.45 9.33 7.41
C ALA A 172 -10.45 9.33 6.26
N LYS A 173 -10.71 10.51 5.69
CA LYS A 173 -11.51 10.64 4.47
C LYS A 173 -10.69 10.25 3.25
N ILE A 174 -9.45 10.76 3.20
CA ILE A 174 -8.51 10.64 2.09
C ILE A 174 -7.14 10.24 2.66
N VAL A 175 -6.47 9.32 1.97
CA VAL A 175 -5.07 8.95 2.22
C VAL A 175 -4.28 9.34 0.98
N LEU A 176 -3.34 10.27 1.12
CA LEU A 176 -2.45 10.73 0.05
C LEU A 176 -1.13 9.95 0.11
N ASP A 177 -0.71 9.36 -1.01
CA ASP A 177 0.64 8.84 -1.14
C ASP A 177 1.60 9.96 -1.53
N VAL A 178 2.58 10.25 -0.67
CA VAL A 178 3.60 11.28 -0.90
C VAL A 178 4.90 10.70 -1.43
N SER A 179 4.92 9.42 -1.82
CA SER A 179 6.10 8.75 -2.37
C SER A 179 6.74 9.50 -3.55
N SER A 180 5.98 10.24 -4.34
CA SER A 180 6.54 11.03 -5.46
C SER A 180 7.16 12.36 -5.05
N LEU A 181 6.86 12.83 -3.83
CA LEU A 181 7.20 14.17 -3.31
C LEU A 181 8.50 14.18 -2.51
N PHE A 182 8.85 13.06 -1.87
CA PHE A 182 10.09 12.91 -1.10
C PHE A 182 11.04 11.96 -1.84
N PRO A 183 12.33 12.22 -2.02
CA PRO A 183 13.28 11.15 -2.32
C PRO A 183 13.79 10.55 -1.01
N TYR A 184 13.73 9.22 -0.86
CA TYR A 184 14.39 8.52 0.26
C TYR A 184 15.84 8.14 -0.06
N LEU A 185 16.21 8.13 -1.33
CA LEU A 185 17.56 7.89 -1.79
C LEU A 185 18.04 9.17 -2.43
N GLN A 186 19.21 9.66 -2.03
CA GLN A 186 19.90 10.70 -2.79
C GLN A 186 20.14 10.13 -4.18
N GLU A 187 19.38 10.63 -5.15
CA GLU A 187 19.55 10.25 -6.54
C GLU A 187 20.82 10.92 -7.06
N GLU A 188 21.66 10.18 -7.80
CA GLU A 188 22.81 10.80 -8.46
C GLU A 188 22.31 11.89 -9.42
N VAL A 189 22.88 13.09 -9.24
CA VAL A 189 22.56 14.27 -10.05
C VAL A 189 23.63 14.43 -11.12
N ASP A 190 23.24 14.46 -12.39
CA ASP A 190 24.15 14.88 -13.44
C ASP A 190 24.17 16.40 -13.54
N THR A 191 25.03 17.02 -12.72
CA THR A 191 25.20 18.48 -12.69
C THR A 191 25.63 19.05 -14.04
N ARG A 192 26.24 18.25 -14.93
CA ARG A 192 26.60 18.70 -16.29
C ARG A 192 25.34 19.04 -17.09
N ILE A 193 24.24 18.30 -16.91
CA ILE A 193 22.97 18.58 -17.57
C ILE A 193 22.41 19.93 -17.11
N LEU A 194 22.56 20.24 -15.82
CA LEU A 194 22.08 21.49 -15.22
C LEU A 194 22.87 22.71 -15.67
N PHE A 195 24.20 22.59 -15.71
CA PHE A 195 25.10 23.70 -15.99
C PHE A 195 25.41 23.89 -17.48
N ASN A 196 25.28 22.86 -18.33
CA ASN A 196 25.50 22.98 -19.77
C ASN A 196 24.26 23.49 -20.53
N GLN A 197 23.05 23.42 -19.95
CA GLN A 197 21.84 23.94 -20.59
C GLN A 197 21.45 25.28 -19.96
N THR A 198 21.67 26.37 -20.69
CA THR A 198 21.24 27.70 -20.23
C THR A 198 19.72 27.82 -20.33
N ILE A 199 19.04 28.00 -19.20
CA ILE A 199 17.58 28.24 -19.07
C ILE A 199 17.01 29.19 -20.15
N PRO A 200 17.69 30.30 -20.53
CA PRO A 200 17.23 31.17 -21.63
C PRO A 200 16.97 30.48 -22.97
N ASN A 201 17.58 29.33 -23.26
CA ASN A 201 17.39 28.60 -24.52
C ASN A 201 16.09 27.78 -24.54
N PHE A 202 15.48 27.50 -23.39
CA PHE A 202 14.20 26.80 -23.31
C PHE A 202 13.00 27.69 -23.62
N TRP A 203 13.11 28.98 -23.27
CA TRP A 203 12.03 29.96 -23.37
C TRP A 203 11.98 30.71 -24.71
N ARG A 204 12.86 30.40 -25.67
CA ARG A 204 12.79 30.96 -27.02
C ARG A 204 11.73 30.21 -27.85
N GLU A 205 10.90 30.99 -28.53
CA GLU A 205 9.56 30.62 -29.05
C GLU A 205 9.47 29.48 -30.09
N ASN A 206 10.55 28.75 -30.41
CA ASN A 206 10.53 27.69 -31.45
C ASN A 206 11.18 26.36 -31.01
N VAL A 207 11.38 26.14 -29.70
CA VAL A 207 12.18 25.00 -29.19
C VAL A 207 11.33 23.86 -28.61
N VAL A 208 10.04 24.10 -28.37
CA VAL A 208 9.15 23.15 -27.65
C VAL A 208 8.94 21.84 -28.42
N GLU A 209 8.95 21.86 -29.76
CA GLU A 209 8.70 20.67 -30.59
C GLU A 209 9.96 19.83 -30.88
N SER A 210 11.17 20.41 -30.89
CA SER A 210 12.41 19.69 -31.24
C SER A 210 13.27 19.28 -30.04
N LYS A 211 12.99 19.78 -28.82
CA LYS A 211 13.82 19.54 -27.63
C LYS A 211 13.05 19.12 -26.37
N THR A 212 11.79 18.68 -26.50
CA THR A 212 10.95 18.26 -25.36
C THR A 212 11.64 17.25 -24.45
N GLY A 213 12.38 16.30 -25.04
CA GLY A 213 13.16 15.32 -24.28
C GLY A 213 14.30 15.95 -23.45
N GLN A 214 15.02 16.93 -23.99
CA GLN A 214 16.12 17.60 -23.29
C GLN A 214 15.61 18.47 -22.13
N VAL A 215 14.49 19.18 -22.35
CA VAL A 215 13.80 19.94 -21.30
C VAL A 215 13.35 19.01 -20.16
N PHE A 216 12.74 17.88 -20.52
CA PHE A 216 12.27 16.91 -19.53
C PHE A 216 13.44 16.30 -18.73
N THR A 217 14.53 15.94 -19.40
CA THR A 217 15.77 15.49 -18.72
C THR A 217 16.32 16.56 -17.80
N TRP A 218 16.39 17.82 -18.23
CA TRP A 218 16.83 18.93 -17.38
C TRP A 218 15.94 19.11 -16.15
N LEU A 219 14.61 19.06 -16.31
CA LEU A 219 13.65 19.16 -15.20
C LEU A 219 13.82 18.02 -14.19
N ILE A 220 14.07 16.80 -14.66
CA ILE A 220 14.35 15.65 -13.79
C ILE A 220 15.62 15.89 -12.98
N GLU A 221 16.73 16.25 -13.63
CA GLU A 221 17.98 16.51 -12.92
C GLU A 221 17.88 17.70 -11.96
N ALA A 222 17.10 18.73 -12.33
CA ALA A 222 16.89 19.90 -11.48
C ALA A 222 16.09 19.52 -10.24
N LYS A 223 15.04 18.70 -10.39
CA LYS A 223 14.29 18.12 -9.28
C LYS A 223 15.23 17.36 -8.34
N LYS A 224 16.08 16.47 -8.86
CA LYS A 224 17.03 15.70 -8.04
C LYS A 224 18.00 16.62 -7.30
N PHE A 225 18.57 17.62 -7.98
CA PHE A 225 19.49 18.60 -7.39
C PHE A 225 18.87 19.32 -6.20
N TRP A 226 17.69 19.91 -6.39
CA TRP A 226 17.01 20.67 -5.34
C TRP A 226 16.60 19.80 -4.15
N LEU A 227 16.13 18.58 -4.42
CA LEU A 227 15.76 17.64 -3.36
C LEU A 227 16.98 17.09 -2.59
N ASN A 228 18.17 17.10 -3.17
CA ASN A 228 19.41 16.69 -2.52
C ASN A 228 20.12 17.84 -1.80
N SER A 229 19.90 19.09 -2.23
CA SER A 229 20.65 20.26 -1.74
C SER A 229 20.16 20.82 -0.41
N ASP A 230 18.86 20.70 -0.12
CA ASP A 230 18.29 21.25 1.11
C ASP A 230 17.04 20.49 1.56
N ASP A 231 17.09 20.00 2.79
CA ASP A 231 15.98 19.31 3.44
C ASP A 231 14.76 20.22 3.67
N SER A 232 14.95 21.55 3.68
CA SER A 232 13.88 22.54 3.83
C SER A 232 12.98 22.67 2.60
N ILE A 233 13.44 22.21 1.43
CA ILE A 233 12.71 22.28 0.14
C ILE A 233 11.77 21.07 -0.03
N LYS A 234 11.79 20.11 0.91
CA LYS A 234 10.91 18.94 0.87
C LYS A 234 9.43 19.37 0.87
N THR A 235 8.73 19.04 -0.22
CA THR A 235 7.31 19.36 -0.37
C THR A 235 6.47 18.56 0.61
N ILE A 236 6.02 19.20 1.69
CA ILE A 236 5.04 18.63 2.63
C ILE A 236 3.65 19.14 2.20
N PRO A 237 2.66 18.25 1.99
CA PRO A 237 1.31 18.73 1.71
C PRO A 237 0.79 19.52 2.92
N PHE A 238 0.16 20.67 2.67
CA PHE A 238 -0.40 21.51 3.74
C PHE A 238 -1.81 21.04 4.12
N GLY A 239 -2.16 21.15 5.41
CA GLY A 239 -3.49 20.77 5.91
C GLY A 239 -3.75 19.26 5.98
N VAL A 240 -2.69 18.46 6.00
CA VAL A 240 -2.74 17.00 6.13
C VAL A 240 -1.90 16.52 7.31
N VAL A 241 -2.26 15.37 7.86
CA VAL A 241 -1.54 14.78 9.01
C VAL A 241 -0.63 13.65 8.55
N ASP A 242 0.59 13.66 9.08
CA ASP A 242 1.63 12.66 8.77
C ASP A 242 1.33 11.34 9.48
N TYR A 243 1.06 10.31 8.70
CA TYR A 243 0.86 8.94 9.20
C TYR A 243 1.86 7.97 8.56
N ARG A 244 2.99 8.44 8.03
CA ARG A 244 3.99 7.58 7.36
C ARG A 244 4.49 6.46 8.29
N LEU A 245 4.87 6.80 9.52
CA LEU A 245 5.37 5.81 10.49
C LEU A 245 4.25 4.89 10.99
N THR A 246 3.08 5.45 11.33
CA THR A 246 1.93 4.66 11.76
C THR A 246 1.47 3.67 10.69
N ALA A 247 1.53 4.03 9.41
CA ALA A 247 1.22 3.11 8.32
C ALA A 247 2.18 1.92 8.26
N VAL A 248 3.47 2.14 8.53
CA VAL A 248 4.47 1.07 8.63
C VAL A 248 4.22 0.19 9.85
N GLU A 249 3.84 0.77 10.99
CA GLU A 249 3.48 0.03 12.20
C GLU A 249 2.28 -0.89 11.95
N ILE A 250 1.21 -0.35 11.34
CA ILE A 250 0.00 -1.11 10.97
C ILE A 250 0.36 -2.24 10.00
N LEU A 251 1.22 -1.97 9.00
CA LEU A 251 1.69 -3.01 8.09
C LEU A 251 2.41 -4.13 8.86
N SER A 252 3.28 -3.78 9.80
CA SER A 252 3.99 -4.74 10.64
C SER A 252 3.03 -5.60 11.48
N GLU A 253 1.99 -4.99 12.06
CA GLU A 253 0.94 -5.71 12.81
C GLU A 253 0.19 -6.71 11.93
N ILE A 254 -0.27 -6.29 10.74
CA ILE A 254 -0.99 -7.16 9.80
C ILE A 254 -0.12 -8.34 9.39
N LEU A 255 1.16 -8.10 9.10
CA LEU A 255 2.10 -9.14 8.70
C LEU A 255 2.41 -10.12 9.83
N LYS A 256 2.45 -9.67 11.09
CA LYS A 256 2.59 -10.55 12.25
C LYS A 256 1.37 -11.44 12.44
N ASN A 257 0.16 -10.90 12.26
CA ASN A 257 -1.10 -11.65 12.43
C ASN A 257 -1.37 -12.67 11.31
N ARG A 258 -0.60 -12.62 10.21
CA ARG A 258 -0.70 -13.57 9.07
C ARG A 258 0.28 -14.75 9.18
N LYS A 259 1.25 -14.71 10.10
CA LYS A 259 2.18 -15.82 10.37
C LYS A 259 1.54 -16.84 11.30
#